data_AF-A0A224Y0N1-F1
#
_entry.id   AF-A0A224Y0N1-F1
#
_cell.length_a   1.000
_cell.length_b   1.000
_cell.length_c   1.000
_cell.angle_alpha   90.00
_cell.angle_beta   90.00
_cell.angle_gamma   90.00
#
_symmetry.space_group_name_H-M   'P 1'
#
loop_
_entity.id
_entity.type
_entity.pdbx_description
1 polymer ?
#
loop_
_entity_poly.entity_id
_entity_poly.type
_entity_poly.pdbx_seq_one_letter_code
_entity_poly.pdbx_strand_id
1 'polypeptide(L)'
;KTFIALTFIGILTYAYSQLTQNSECNTGWSTTVGFNAVKFFSDKWYVTHIEKESNKTFCQTFDTSRLGSEYYIEFELDENGAKNPVSCEGTKERNNKLSFSCQKNGQPAFQTEIIVTTTDYNDYAVIFTCITTADSKKYGNYFIVR
;
A
#
# COMPACT_ATOMS: atom_id res chain seq x y z
N LYS A 1 -44.53 0.78 14.58
CA LYS A 1 -43.38 1.52 13.98
C LYS A 1 -42.45 1.89 15.12
N THR A 2 -41.30 1.24 15.21
CA THR A 2 -40.23 1.60 16.13
C THR A 2 -38.94 1.46 15.35
N PHE A 3 -38.32 2.59 14.99
CA PHE A 3 -37.00 2.60 14.36
C PHE A 3 -35.97 2.58 15.48
N ILE A 4 -35.27 1.46 15.63
CA ILE A 4 -34.08 1.38 16.48
C ILE A 4 -32.93 1.91 15.63
N ALA A 5 -32.56 3.17 15.86
CA ALA A 5 -31.35 3.75 15.30
C ALA A 5 -30.15 3.19 16.07
N LEU A 6 -29.53 2.13 15.54
CA LEU A 6 -28.25 1.62 16.01
C LEU A 6 -27.13 2.48 15.41
N THR A 7 -26.69 3.49 16.15
CA THR A 7 -25.43 4.17 15.88
C THR A 7 -24.29 3.26 16.30
N PHE A 8 -23.73 2.50 15.35
CA PHE A 8 -22.46 1.80 15.54
C PHE A 8 -21.30 2.82 15.45
N ILE A 9 -21.06 3.53 16.55
CA ILE A 9 -19.80 4.23 16.80
C ILE A 9 -18.93 3.25 17.60
N GLY A 10 -17.89 2.72 16.96
CA GLY A 10 -17.04 1.64 17.49
C GLY A 10 -17.37 0.36 16.72
N ILE A 11 -16.49 -0.18 15.89
CA ILE A 11 -15.13 -0.61 16.24
C ILE A 11 -14.21 -0.36 15.03
N LEU A 12 -13.49 0.75 15.01
CA LEU A 12 -12.37 1.01 14.07
C LEU A 12 -11.02 1.06 14.78
N THR A 13 -10.98 0.78 16.08
CA THR A 13 -9.82 1.06 16.94
C THR A 13 -8.94 -0.14 17.25
N TYR A 14 -9.31 -1.38 16.91
CA TYR A 14 -8.60 -2.57 17.43
C TYR A 14 -7.59 -3.23 16.46
N ALA A 15 -7.64 -2.92 15.16
CA ALA A 15 -6.58 -3.33 14.22
C ALA A 15 -5.44 -2.30 14.11
N TYR A 16 -5.66 -1.07 14.61
CA TYR A 16 -4.71 0.05 14.51
C TYR A 16 -3.97 0.35 15.82
N SER A 17 -4.24 -0.37 16.92
CA SER A 17 -3.75 0.01 18.25
C SER A 17 -2.34 -0.49 18.60
N GLN A 18 -1.75 -1.39 17.80
CA GLN A 18 -0.34 -1.81 17.97
C GLN A 18 0.61 -1.10 17.00
N LEU A 19 0.11 -0.14 16.23
CA LEU A 19 0.95 0.72 15.42
C LEU A 19 1.57 1.72 16.38
N THR A 20 2.83 1.48 16.76
CA THR A 20 3.64 2.49 17.42
C THR A 20 3.46 3.79 16.64
N GLN A 21 3.00 4.82 17.34
CA GLN A 21 2.46 6.04 16.78
C GLN A 21 3.51 6.93 16.06
N ASN A 22 4.67 6.37 15.74
CA ASN A 22 5.73 6.97 14.96
C ASN A 22 6.33 5.89 14.03
N SER A 23 6.11 6.04 12.72
CA SER A 23 6.99 5.42 11.74
C SER A 23 7.22 6.43 10.62
N GLU A 24 8.45 6.87 10.53
CA GLU A 24 8.98 7.96 9.71
C GLU A 24 8.61 7.83 8.22
N CYS A 25 7.43 8.29 7.83
CA CYS A 25 7.20 8.69 6.45
C CYS A 25 8.09 9.92 6.18
N ASN A 26 9.36 9.68 5.88
CA ASN A 26 10.35 10.74 5.68
C ASN A 26 10.05 11.45 4.36
N THR A 27 9.65 12.72 4.46
CA THR A 27 9.44 13.61 3.32
C THR A 27 10.79 13.93 2.69
N GLY A 28 11.12 13.30 1.57
CA GLY A 28 12.34 13.64 0.81
C GLY A 28 13.01 12.48 0.09
N TRP A 29 12.55 11.25 0.29
CA TRP A 29 13.11 10.11 -0.42
C TRP A 29 12.54 10.04 -1.84
N SER A 30 13.44 9.85 -2.79
CA SER A 30 13.12 9.55 -4.18
C SER A 30 13.57 8.14 -4.48
N THR A 31 12.97 7.51 -5.48
CA THR A 31 13.49 6.23 -5.95
C THR A 31 14.93 6.41 -6.42
N THR A 32 15.67 5.31 -6.47
CA THR A 32 17.05 5.32 -6.99
C THR A 32 17.13 6.07 -8.32
N VAL A 33 18.20 6.85 -8.51
CA VAL A 33 18.47 7.54 -9.78
C VAL A 33 18.47 6.51 -10.91
N GLY A 34 17.72 6.77 -11.97
CA GLY A 34 17.58 5.83 -13.10
C GLY A 34 16.50 4.75 -12.94
N PHE A 35 15.65 4.82 -11.91
CA PHE A 35 14.52 3.92 -11.77
C PHE A 35 13.57 3.98 -12.98
N ASN A 36 13.33 2.81 -13.58
CA ASN A 36 12.40 2.63 -14.68
C ASN A 36 11.07 2.04 -14.17
N ALA A 37 10.14 2.92 -13.83
CA ALA A 37 8.79 2.54 -13.43
C ALA A 37 8.08 1.67 -14.50
N VAL A 38 8.34 1.89 -15.79
CA VAL A 38 7.72 1.09 -16.84
C VAL A 38 8.16 -0.37 -16.75
N LYS A 39 9.45 -0.61 -16.50
CA LYS A 39 9.98 -1.97 -16.33
C LYS A 39 9.55 -2.61 -15.00
N PHE A 40 9.42 -1.82 -13.94
CA PHE A 40 9.03 -2.36 -12.64
C PHE A 40 7.58 -2.83 -12.60
N PHE A 41 6.67 -2.06 -13.23
CA PHE A 41 5.22 -2.34 -13.22
C PHE A 41 4.75 -3.17 -14.42
N SER A 42 5.67 -3.88 -15.10
CA SER A 42 5.33 -4.88 -16.14
C SER A 42 5.19 -6.29 -15.60
N ASP A 43 5.65 -6.54 -14.37
CA ASP A 43 5.78 -7.88 -13.79
C ASP A 43 5.00 -8.00 -12.48
N LYS A 44 4.91 -9.24 -11.98
CA LYS A 44 4.25 -9.56 -10.70
C LYS A 44 5.31 -9.66 -9.60
N TRP A 45 5.02 -9.06 -8.45
CA TRP A 45 5.91 -9.00 -7.31
C TRP A 45 5.28 -9.67 -6.09
N TYR A 46 6.06 -10.50 -5.41
CA TYR A 46 5.67 -11.25 -4.22
C TYR A 46 6.44 -10.75 -3.00
N VAL A 47 5.74 -10.31 -1.97
CA VAL A 47 6.37 -9.91 -0.70
C VAL A 47 7.01 -11.12 -0.03
N THR A 48 8.31 -11.06 0.22
CA THR A 48 9.08 -12.12 0.89
C THR A 48 9.49 -11.74 2.31
N HIS A 49 9.74 -10.46 2.57
CA HIS A 49 10.15 -9.95 3.88
C HIS A 49 9.50 -8.60 4.14
N ILE A 50 9.21 -8.35 5.42
CA ILE A 50 8.65 -7.10 5.92
C ILE A 50 9.48 -6.70 7.14
N GLU A 51 9.91 -5.44 7.22
CA GLU A 51 10.72 -4.99 8.37
C GLU A 51 9.90 -4.94 9.65
N LYS A 52 8.71 -4.33 9.60
CA LYS A 52 7.79 -4.25 10.74
C LYS A 52 6.68 -5.25 10.55
N GLU A 53 6.70 -6.34 11.32
CA GLU A 53 5.64 -7.36 11.37
C GLU A 53 4.36 -6.81 12.03
N SER A 54 3.74 -5.81 11.40
CA SER A 54 2.53 -5.15 11.93
C SER A 54 1.26 -5.57 11.21
N ASN A 55 1.35 -6.22 10.05
CA ASN A 55 0.19 -6.63 9.25
C ASN A 55 0.45 -7.96 8.52
N LYS A 56 -0.13 -9.06 9.02
CA LYS A 56 -0.24 -10.33 8.25
C LYS A 56 -0.93 -10.13 6.89
N THR A 57 -1.65 -9.04 6.75
CA THR A 57 -2.37 -8.59 5.55
C THR A 57 -1.47 -8.09 4.42
N PHE A 58 -0.17 -7.87 4.66
CA PHE A 58 0.80 -7.46 3.63
C PHE A 58 1.67 -8.62 3.11
N CYS A 59 1.43 -9.87 3.53
CA CYS A 59 1.95 -11.07 2.85
C CYS A 59 1.30 -11.29 1.46
N GLN A 60 0.69 -10.23 0.92
CA GLN A 60 -0.08 -10.08 -0.30
C GLN A 60 0.78 -10.19 -1.54
N THR A 61 0.43 -11.03 -2.51
CA THR A 61 0.84 -10.79 -3.90
C THR A 61 0.20 -9.48 -4.35
N PHE A 62 0.98 -8.61 -4.99
CA PHE A 62 0.47 -7.41 -5.64
C PHE A 62 0.59 -7.61 -7.14
N ASP A 63 -0.56 -7.72 -7.81
CA ASP A 63 -0.58 -7.71 -9.27
C ASP A 63 -0.43 -6.27 -9.73
N THR A 64 0.67 -6.01 -10.43
CA THR A 64 0.94 -4.70 -11.00
C THR A 64 0.61 -4.68 -12.48
N SER A 65 -0.02 -3.62 -12.93
CA SER A 65 -0.27 -3.42 -14.35
C SER A 65 -0.23 -1.94 -14.72
N ARG A 66 -0.20 -1.66 -16.02
CA ARG A 66 -0.14 -0.30 -16.57
C ARG A 66 -1.14 -0.12 -17.71
N LEU A 67 -1.87 0.99 -17.67
CA LEU A 67 -2.69 1.47 -18.77
C LEU A 67 -2.30 2.92 -19.08
N GLY A 68 -1.70 3.17 -20.25
CA GLY A 68 -1.27 4.52 -20.61
C GLY A 68 -0.19 5.07 -19.66
N SER A 69 -0.50 6.10 -18.88
CA SER A 69 0.40 6.70 -17.87
C SER A 69 0.11 6.28 -16.43
N GLU A 70 -0.95 5.48 -16.22
CA GLU A 70 -1.42 5.07 -14.91
C GLU A 70 -0.89 3.68 -14.54
N TYR A 71 -0.64 3.50 -13.25
CA TYR A 71 -0.17 2.26 -12.65
C TYR A 71 -1.26 1.72 -11.73
N TYR A 72 -1.47 0.41 -11.78
CA TYR A 72 -2.50 -0.26 -11.00
C TYR A 72 -1.85 -1.30 -10.11
N ILE A 73 -2.33 -1.39 -8.86
CA ILE A 73 -1.96 -2.42 -7.90
C ILE A 73 -3.24 -3.06 -7.38
N GLU A 74 -3.35 -4.38 -7.49
CA GLU A 74 -4.49 -5.15 -6.98
C GLU A 74 -4.03 -6.23 -6.00
N PHE A 75 -4.79 -6.40 -4.92
CA PHE A 75 -4.59 -7.42 -3.88
C PHE A 75 -5.87 -7.63 -3.05
N GLU A 76 -5.89 -8.57 -2.11
CA GLU A 76 -7.12 -8.99 -1.41
C GLU A 76 -6.95 -9.14 0.11
N LEU A 77 -7.30 -8.12 0.88
CA LEU A 77 -7.15 -8.17 2.35
C LEU A 77 -8.11 -9.22 2.96
N ASP A 78 -7.55 -10.22 3.65
CA ASP A 78 -8.33 -11.13 4.50
C ASP A 78 -8.56 -10.46 5.86
N GLU A 79 -9.82 -10.18 6.15
CA GLU A 79 -10.25 -9.68 7.45
C GLU A 79 -11.31 -10.62 8.02
N ASN A 80 -10.90 -11.42 9.00
CA ASN A 80 -11.76 -12.39 9.69
C ASN A 80 -12.41 -13.42 8.75
N GLY A 81 -11.69 -13.86 7.71
CA GLY A 81 -12.18 -14.81 6.71
C GLY A 81 -13.03 -14.17 5.61
N ALA A 82 -13.24 -12.84 5.67
CA ALA A 82 -13.83 -12.09 4.57
C ALA A 82 -12.72 -11.55 3.65
N LYS A 83 -12.85 -11.87 2.37
CA LYS A 83 -11.97 -11.39 1.30
C LYS A 83 -12.40 -10.00 0.87
N ASN A 84 -11.51 -9.01 1.04
CA ASN A 84 -11.78 -7.62 0.69
C ASN A 84 -10.84 -7.19 -0.45
N PRO A 85 -11.30 -7.18 -1.71
CA PRO A 85 -10.49 -6.66 -2.81
C PRO A 85 -10.08 -5.21 -2.56
N VAL A 86 -8.81 -4.93 -2.85
CA VAL A 86 -8.23 -3.60 -2.87
C VAL A 86 -7.69 -3.33 -4.26
N SER A 87 -8.10 -2.20 -4.85
CA SER A 87 -7.48 -1.66 -6.06
C SER A 87 -6.86 -0.31 -5.75
N CYS A 88 -5.66 -0.10 -6.26
CA CYS A 88 -4.92 1.14 -6.11
C CYS A 88 -4.56 1.66 -7.49
N GLU A 89 -4.95 2.90 -7.77
CA GLU A 89 -4.60 3.59 -9.00
C GLU A 89 -3.56 4.66 -8.66
N GLY A 90 -2.47 4.67 -9.42
CA GLY A 90 -1.36 5.55 -9.16
C GLY A 90 -0.81 6.22 -10.40
N THR A 91 -0.16 7.35 -10.15
CA THR A 91 0.54 8.12 -11.16
C THR A 91 1.97 8.37 -10.71
N LYS A 92 2.87 8.52 -11.69
CA LYS A 92 4.25 8.91 -11.41
C LYS A 92 4.31 10.39 -11.10
N GLU A 93 4.85 10.73 -9.94
CA GLU A 93 5.12 12.11 -9.54
C GLU A 93 6.51 12.59 -10.00
N ARG A 94 6.76 13.89 -9.80
CA ARG A 94 8.11 14.47 -9.89
C ARG A 94 9.02 13.76 -8.89
N ASN A 95 10.30 13.56 -9.25
CA ASN A 95 11.30 12.81 -8.48
C ASN A 95 11.08 11.30 -8.39
N ASN A 96 10.37 10.72 -9.37
CA ASN A 96 10.16 9.27 -9.51
C ASN A 96 9.39 8.59 -8.36
N LYS A 97 8.84 9.36 -7.41
CA LYS A 97 7.89 8.85 -6.43
C LYS A 97 6.60 8.40 -7.13
N LEU A 98 6.01 7.33 -6.65
CA LEU A 98 4.74 6.82 -7.16
C LEU A 98 3.70 6.94 -6.07
N SER A 99 2.61 7.65 -6.35
CA SER A 99 1.52 7.86 -5.41
C SER A 99 0.28 7.15 -5.91
N PHE A 100 -0.38 6.45 -5.01
CA PHE A 100 -1.54 5.63 -5.28
C PHE A 100 -2.71 6.03 -4.39
N SER A 101 -3.90 6.07 -4.98
CA SER A 101 -5.17 6.17 -4.27
C SER A 101 -5.83 4.80 -4.26
N CYS A 102 -6.09 4.27 -3.08
CA CYS A 102 -6.57 2.91 -2.91
C CYS A 102 -8.03 2.87 -2.45
N GLN A 103 -8.78 1.96 -3.06
CA GLN A 103 -10.15 1.64 -2.74
C GLN A 103 -10.24 0.22 -2.22
N LYS A 104 -11.02 0.00 -1.16
CA LYS A 104 -11.36 -1.31 -0.63
C LYS A 104 -12.84 -1.55 -0.85
N ASN A 105 -13.20 -2.65 -1.50
CA ASN A 105 -14.59 -2.94 -1.90
C ASN A 105 -15.24 -1.77 -2.67
N GLY A 106 -14.46 -1.09 -3.52
CA GLY A 106 -14.91 0.07 -4.29
C GLY A 106 -15.15 1.35 -3.47
N GLN A 107 -14.71 1.40 -2.21
CA GLN A 107 -14.80 2.59 -1.36
C GLN A 107 -13.40 3.14 -1.05
N PRO A 108 -13.19 4.47 -1.06
CA PRO A 108 -11.91 5.06 -0.68
C PRO A 108 -11.43 4.56 0.69
N ALA A 109 -10.19 4.11 0.77
CA ALA A 109 -9.65 3.49 1.98
C ALA A 109 -8.40 4.20 2.51
N PHE A 110 -7.37 4.34 1.67
CA PHE A 110 -6.09 4.94 2.04
C PHE A 110 -5.34 5.44 0.81
N GLN A 111 -4.34 6.28 1.04
CA GLN A 111 -3.34 6.67 0.04
C GLN A 111 -2.03 5.96 0.35
N THR A 112 -1.22 5.66 -0.66
CA THR A 112 0.12 5.14 -0.44
C THR A 112 1.14 5.73 -1.40
N GLU A 113 2.32 6.03 -0.87
CA GLU A 113 3.50 6.39 -1.64
C GLU A 113 4.44 5.18 -1.65
N ILE A 114 4.85 4.75 -2.84
CA ILE A 114 5.83 3.67 -3.02
C ILE A 114 7.13 4.28 -3.52
N ILE A 115 8.21 3.96 -2.82
CA ILE A 115 9.57 4.33 -3.16
C ILE A 115 10.37 3.05 -3.36
N VAL A 116 10.70 2.74 -4.61
CA VAL A 116 11.65 1.68 -4.96
C VAL A 116 13.07 2.18 -4.64
N THR A 117 13.67 1.65 -3.58
CA THR A 117 15.00 2.08 -3.11
C THR A 117 16.13 1.35 -3.82
N THR A 118 15.88 0.12 -4.26
CA THR A 118 16.75 -0.64 -5.17
C THR A 118 15.97 -1.77 -5.85
N THR A 119 16.36 -2.13 -7.08
CA THR A 119 15.83 -3.28 -7.81
C THR A 119 16.78 -3.66 -8.94
N ASP A 120 16.88 -4.96 -9.23
CA ASP A 120 17.50 -5.47 -10.46
C ASP A 120 16.47 -5.70 -11.58
N TYR A 121 15.19 -5.44 -11.27
CA TYR A 121 14.00 -5.64 -12.09
C TYR A 121 13.68 -7.09 -12.45
N ASN A 122 14.43 -8.08 -11.95
CA ASN A 122 14.26 -9.48 -12.35
C ASN A 122 14.06 -10.40 -11.15
N ASP A 123 14.88 -10.27 -10.11
CA ASP A 123 14.90 -11.21 -8.98
C ASP A 123 14.46 -10.56 -7.67
N TYR A 124 14.65 -9.25 -7.51
CA TYR A 124 14.19 -8.56 -6.31
C TYR A 124 13.99 -7.05 -6.46
N ALA A 125 13.23 -6.51 -5.51
CA ALA A 125 13.27 -5.11 -5.18
C ALA A 125 13.11 -4.88 -3.68
N VAL A 126 13.70 -3.78 -3.21
CA VAL A 126 13.42 -3.23 -1.89
C VAL A 126 12.55 -2.00 -2.10
N ILE A 127 11.37 -2.04 -1.47
CA ILE A 127 10.41 -0.95 -1.53
C ILE A 127 10.19 -0.41 -0.13
N PHE A 128 10.09 0.91 -0.03
CA PHE A 128 9.55 1.58 1.15
C PHE A 128 8.16 2.09 0.79
N THR A 129 7.17 1.77 1.63
CA THR A 129 5.81 2.32 1.47
C THR A 129 5.52 3.28 2.60
N CYS A 130 4.94 4.43 2.28
CA CYS A 130 4.24 5.26 3.24
C CYS A 130 2.73 5.16 2.98
N ILE A 131 1.96 4.71 3.95
CA ILE A 131 0.49 4.64 3.88
C ILE A 131 -0.07 5.79 4.69
N THR A 132 -0.99 6.55 4.08
CA THR A 132 -1.80 7.56 4.76
C THR A 132 -3.24 7.08 4.82
N THR A 133 -3.75 6.81 6.02
CA THR A 133 -5.14 6.38 6.24
C THR A 133 -6.10 7.56 6.16
N ALA A 134 -7.41 7.27 6.06
CA ALA A 134 -8.45 8.29 6.02
C ALA A 134 -8.45 9.25 7.22
N ASP A 135 -8.00 8.80 8.40
CA ASP A 135 -7.81 9.62 9.61
C ASP A 135 -6.46 10.35 9.65
N SER A 136 -5.78 10.46 8.50
CA SER A 136 -4.49 11.15 8.31
C SER A 136 -3.32 10.58 9.11
N LYS A 137 -3.44 9.36 9.65
CA LYS A 137 -2.30 8.67 10.25
C LYS A 137 -1.38 8.13 9.17
N LYS A 138 -0.08 8.11 9.47
CA LYS A 138 0.96 7.72 8.53
C LYS A 138 1.75 6.51 9.04
N TYR A 139 1.95 5.55 8.15
CA TYR A 139 2.63 4.29 8.43
C TYR A 139 3.70 4.00 7.39
N GLY A 140 4.96 3.94 7.82
CA GLY A 140 6.13 3.69 6.99
C GLY A 140 6.75 2.32 7.26
N ASN A 141 6.98 1.53 6.21
CA ASN A 141 7.56 0.19 6.31
C ASN A 141 8.38 -0.19 5.07
N TYR A 142 9.37 -1.07 5.26
CA TYR A 142 10.15 -1.67 4.19
C TYR A 142 9.68 -3.08 3.84
N PHE A 143 9.74 -3.39 2.56
CA PHE A 143 9.43 -4.70 2.01
C PHE A 143 10.52 -5.14 1.05
N ILE A 144 10.77 -6.45 1.03
CA ILE A 144 11.51 -7.10 -0.05
C ILE A 144 10.49 -7.85 -0.89
N VAL A 145 10.44 -7.53 -2.18
CA VAL A 145 9.64 -8.25 -3.16
C VAL A 145 10.54 -9.02 -4.12
N ARG A 146 10.03 -10.12 -4.66
CA ARG A 146 10.67 -10.97 -5.67
C ARG A 146 9.69 -11.38 -6.74
#